data_AF-A0A429ICW8-F1
#
_entry.id   AF-A0A429ICW8-F1
#
_cell.length_a   1.000
_cell.length_b   1.000
_cell.length_c   1.000
_cell.angle_alpha   90.00
_cell.angle_beta   90.00
_cell.angle_gamma   90.00
#
_symmetry.space_group_name_H-M   'P 1'
#
loop_
_entity.id
_entity.type
_entity.pdbx_description
1 polymer ?
#
loop_
_entity_poly.entity_id
_entity_poly.type
_entity_poly.pdbx_seq_one_letter_code
_entity_poly.pdbx_strand_id
1 'polypeptide(L)'
;MSQPDPVADGGRGRSVQGAVCGAMRPGCAPVRARAPAGRLAGPFRDTRGRHIPVRIPAAGDGPPRGEPAMSPADREEHLIAALLELADPAGGREAAGPVERLAAYCLGLPGVQAGGVLLADEREPQVMAADGDDVAEGLERVQVELDEGPCRDACRTGVGLTDVPLRHPDARARWPHFTAHALEKGYSATTALPVRYRDRRLGAVNLFHQHGALSRREVTVGQALADAVGIGLAYRQDLHGLRDRTGQLQTALVSRVLIEQAKGVLAERLGRTPDEAFALMRRYARAHQTKLTEVARRIITGPADSGPFARAGRG
;
A
#
# COMPACT_ATOMS: atom_id res chain seq x y z
N MET A 1 -36.30 41.22 12.40
CA MET A 1 -35.89 40.28 11.32
C MET A 1 -35.88 41.08 10.04
N SER A 2 -34.74 41.69 9.75
CA SER A 2 -34.53 42.58 8.61
C SER A 2 -33.80 41.81 7.52
N GLN A 3 -34.41 41.70 6.34
CA GLN A 3 -33.69 41.43 5.10
C GLN A 3 -33.03 42.72 4.61
N PRO A 4 -31.88 42.63 3.93
CA PRO A 4 -31.47 43.63 2.97
C PRO A 4 -31.37 43.08 1.55
N ASP A 5 -31.70 43.96 0.61
CA ASP A 5 -31.62 43.86 -0.84
C ASP A 5 -30.18 43.74 -1.40
N PRO A 6 -30.02 43.33 -2.68
CA PRO A 6 -28.74 43.16 -3.36
C PRO A 6 -28.30 44.41 -4.13
N VAL A 7 -26.99 44.68 -4.21
CA VAL A 7 -26.39 45.62 -5.17
C VAL A 7 -25.11 45.04 -5.77
N ALA A 8 -24.96 45.28 -7.06
CA ALA A 8 -24.04 44.72 -8.03
C ALA A 8 -22.67 45.43 -8.14
N ASP A 9 -21.86 44.91 -9.08
CA ASP A 9 -20.69 45.51 -9.76
C ASP A 9 -19.36 45.41 -9.01
N GLY A 10 -18.21 45.06 -9.59
CA GLY A 10 -17.85 44.90 -10.98
C GLY A 10 -16.34 45.14 -11.12
N GLY A 11 -15.62 44.17 -11.70
CA GLY A 11 -14.56 44.50 -12.65
C GLY A 11 -13.09 44.36 -12.24
N ARG A 12 -12.39 43.67 -13.15
CA ARG A 12 -10.97 43.78 -13.57
C ARG A 12 -9.97 43.05 -12.66
N GLY A 13 -9.17 42.09 -13.13
CA GLY A 13 -8.76 41.71 -14.48
C GLY A 13 -7.24 41.68 -14.53
N ARG A 14 -6.65 40.56 -14.98
CA ARG A 14 -5.43 40.56 -15.81
C ARG A 14 -5.12 39.16 -16.34
N SER A 15 -5.30 39.07 -17.64
CA SER A 15 -4.77 38.11 -18.59
C SER A 15 -3.25 38.19 -18.69
N VAL A 16 -2.60 37.05 -18.92
CA VAL A 16 -1.38 36.97 -19.75
C VAL A 16 -1.54 35.77 -20.69
N GLN A 17 -1.63 36.09 -21.98
CA GLN A 17 -1.52 35.17 -23.11
C GLN A 17 -0.07 34.80 -23.38
N GLY A 18 0.13 33.63 -23.97
CA GLY A 18 1.03 33.49 -25.11
C GLY A 18 2.08 32.39 -25.00
N ALA A 19 1.82 31.26 -25.64
CA ALA A 19 2.68 30.74 -26.71
C ALA A 19 2.00 29.54 -27.39
N VAL A 20 1.47 29.80 -28.59
CA VAL A 20 1.11 28.80 -29.59
C VAL A 20 2.20 28.86 -30.65
N CYS A 21 2.87 27.75 -30.96
CA CYS A 21 3.13 27.25 -32.33
C CYS A 21 4.12 26.08 -32.30
N GLY A 22 3.80 24.97 -32.99
CA GLY A 22 4.72 23.84 -33.12
C GLY A 22 4.17 22.64 -33.89
N ALA A 23 3.70 22.90 -35.11
CA ALA A 23 3.55 22.00 -36.26
C ALA A 23 3.53 20.47 -36.04
N MET A 24 2.38 19.89 -36.36
CA MET A 24 2.13 18.48 -36.64
C MET A 24 2.95 18.02 -37.87
N ARG A 25 3.82 17.03 -37.68
CA ARG A 25 4.43 16.25 -38.78
C ARG A 25 3.80 14.86 -38.83
N PRO A 26 3.31 14.37 -39.98
CA PRO A 26 2.85 13.00 -40.13
C PRO A 26 4.04 12.08 -40.43
N GLY A 27 4.12 10.93 -39.76
CA GLY A 27 5.07 9.86 -40.06
C GLY A 27 6.26 9.76 -39.11
N CYS A 28 6.05 9.11 -37.97
CA CYS A 28 7.10 8.40 -37.21
C CYS A 28 6.41 7.35 -36.33
N ALA A 29 6.54 6.08 -36.68
CA ALA A 29 6.11 4.97 -35.83
C ALA A 29 6.95 4.94 -34.54
N PRO A 30 6.39 4.59 -33.37
CA PRO A 30 7.20 4.40 -32.17
C PRO A 30 8.05 3.14 -32.34
N VAL A 31 9.38 3.35 -32.39
CA VAL A 31 10.39 2.30 -32.32
C VAL A 31 10.29 1.66 -30.93
N ARG A 32 9.89 0.37 -30.87
CA ARG A 32 9.95 -0.45 -29.65
C ARG A 32 11.42 -0.58 -29.22
N ALA A 33 11.77 0.05 -28.10
CA ALA A 33 13.03 -0.21 -27.42
C ALA A 33 13.01 -1.64 -26.84
N ARG A 34 13.83 -2.53 -27.39
CA ARG A 34 14.11 -3.87 -26.83
C ARG A 34 14.87 -3.69 -25.51
N ALA A 35 14.29 -4.13 -24.40
CA ALA A 35 15.02 -4.30 -23.14
C ALA A 35 16.02 -5.46 -23.26
N PRO A 36 17.22 -5.37 -22.67
CA PRO A 36 18.24 -6.40 -22.80
C PRO A 36 17.87 -7.66 -22.00
N ALA A 37 18.02 -8.80 -22.65
CA ALA A 37 17.88 -10.11 -22.03
C ALA A 37 19.00 -10.37 -21.01
N GLY A 38 18.61 -10.93 -19.86
CA GLY A 38 19.44 -11.85 -19.07
C GLY A 38 20.41 -11.20 -18.09
N ARG A 39 20.01 -11.14 -16.82
CA ARG A 39 20.89 -11.43 -15.68
C ARG A 39 20.07 -12.08 -14.56
N LEU A 40 20.27 -13.38 -14.40
CA LEU A 40 19.81 -14.15 -13.25
C LEU A 40 20.72 -13.81 -12.06
N ALA A 41 20.16 -13.20 -11.02
CA ALA A 41 20.80 -13.06 -9.73
C ALA A 41 19.73 -13.26 -8.65
N GLY A 42 19.45 -14.53 -8.33
CA GLY A 42 18.58 -14.94 -7.23
C GLY A 42 19.42 -15.69 -6.18
N PRO A 43 19.12 -15.58 -4.87
CA PRO A 43 20.00 -16.10 -3.82
C PRO A 43 19.85 -17.62 -3.56
N PHE A 44 18.95 -18.31 -4.26
CA PHE A 44 18.60 -19.69 -3.91
C PHE A 44 19.37 -20.71 -4.75
N ARG A 45 20.15 -21.55 -4.06
CA ARG A 45 20.87 -22.70 -4.61
C ARG A 45 20.22 -23.98 -4.10
N ASP A 46 20.11 -24.99 -4.95
CA ASP A 46 19.65 -26.32 -4.51
C ASP A 46 20.65 -26.98 -3.53
N THR A 47 20.29 -28.15 -3.00
CA THR A 47 21.16 -28.93 -2.08
C THR A 47 22.48 -29.40 -2.72
N ARG A 48 22.67 -29.16 -4.02
CA ARG A 48 23.90 -29.45 -4.79
C ARG A 48 24.59 -28.17 -5.28
N GLY A 49 24.18 -26.99 -4.79
CA GLY A 49 24.81 -25.71 -5.08
C GLY A 49 24.48 -25.12 -6.46
N ARG A 50 23.49 -25.65 -7.20
CA ARG A 50 23.11 -25.14 -8.52
C ARG A 50 22.09 -24.03 -8.40
N HIS A 51 22.25 -23.01 -9.24
CA HIS A 51 21.28 -21.93 -9.38
C HIS A 51 19.99 -22.50 -9.98
N ILE A 52 18.86 -22.31 -9.31
CA ILE A 52 17.55 -22.70 -9.85
C ILE A 52 17.08 -21.54 -10.75
N PRO A 53 16.94 -21.74 -12.07
CA PRO A 53 16.43 -20.68 -12.95
C PRO A 53 14.90 -20.65 -12.81
N VAL A 54 14.40 -19.79 -11.93
CA VAL A 54 12.96 -19.48 -11.89
C VAL A 54 12.67 -18.54 -13.05
N ARG A 55 11.91 -19.01 -14.05
CA ARG A 55 11.45 -18.18 -15.17
C ARG A 55 10.23 -17.40 -14.71
N ILE A 56 10.44 -16.13 -14.39
CA ILE A 56 9.37 -15.16 -14.14
C ILE A 56 8.81 -14.73 -15.51
N PRO A 57 7.54 -14.99 -15.84
CA PRO A 57 6.94 -14.36 -17.01
C PRO A 57 6.88 -12.84 -16.78
N ALA A 58 7.37 -12.07 -17.75
CA ALA A 58 7.35 -10.62 -17.66
C ALA A 58 5.91 -10.11 -17.66
N ALA A 59 5.60 -9.14 -16.80
CA ALA A 59 4.34 -8.40 -16.85
C ALA A 59 4.21 -7.74 -18.24
N GLY A 60 3.29 -8.24 -19.06
CA GLY A 60 3.01 -7.72 -20.40
C GLY A 60 3.04 -8.75 -21.54
N ASP A 61 3.45 -10.00 -21.29
CA ASP A 61 3.22 -11.10 -22.22
C ASP A 61 2.04 -11.94 -21.70
N GLY A 62 0.84 -11.69 -22.20
CA GLY A 62 -0.26 -12.65 -22.07
C GLY A 62 0.19 -14.04 -22.56
N PRO A 63 -0.39 -15.13 -22.04
CA PRO A 63 0.13 -16.47 -22.32
C PRO A 63 0.17 -16.70 -23.84
N PRO A 64 1.35 -16.99 -24.43
CA PRO A 64 1.41 -17.36 -25.83
C PRO A 64 0.53 -18.60 -26.02
N ARG A 65 -0.45 -18.49 -26.91
CA ARG A 65 -1.32 -19.61 -27.27
C ARG A 65 -0.45 -20.78 -27.74
N GLY A 66 -0.30 -21.82 -26.92
CA GLY A 66 0.40 -23.05 -27.27
C GLY A 66 1.49 -23.55 -26.31
N GLU A 67 1.62 -23.07 -25.07
CA GLU A 67 2.45 -23.78 -24.09
C GLU A 67 1.80 -25.12 -23.69
N PRO A 68 2.60 -26.21 -23.56
CA PRO A 68 2.07 -27.48 -23.09
C PRO A 68 1.50 -27.29 -21.68
N ALA A 69 0.36 -27.92 -21.40
CA ALA A 69 -0.22 -27.94 -20.07
C ALA A 69 0.87 -28.33 -19.06
N MET A 70 1.15 -27.45 -18.09
CA MET A 70 2.19 -27.67 -17.08
C MET A 70 2.03 -29.06 -16.47
N SER A 71 3.14 -29.79 -16.32
CA SER A 71 3.07 -31.09 -15.66
C SER A 71 2.65 -30.90 -14.19
N PRO A 72 2.07 -31.93 -13.55
CA PRO A 72 1.70 -31.85 -12.14
C PRO A 72 2.86 -31.45 -11.23
N ALA A 73 4.09 -31.89 -11.53
CA ALA A 73 5.28 -31.55 -10.78
C ALA A 73 5.68 -30.07 -10.96
N ASP A 74 5.62 -29.56 -12.20
CA ASP A 74 5.91 -28.14 -12.49
C ASP A 74 4.89 -27.23 -11.81
N ARG A 75 3.62 -27.67 -11.71
CA ARG A 75 2.56 -26.93 -11.00
C ARG A 75 2.82 -26.88 -9.49
N GLU A 76 3.24 -27.99 -8.89
CA GLU A 76 3.58 -28.01 -7.46
C GLU A 76 4.78 -27.13 -7.15
N GLU A 77 5.84 -27.20 -7.96
CA GLU A 77 7.02 -26.33 -7.81
C GLU A 77 6.65 -24.85 -7.95
N HIS A 78 5.80 -24.51 -8.93
CA HIS A 78 5.32 -23.15 -9.13
C HIS A 78 4.49 -22.64 -7.93
N LEU A 79 3.62 -23.48 -7.37
CA LEU A 79 2.84 -23.12 -6.18
C LEU A 79 3.70 -22.91 -4.94
N ILE A 80 4.74 -23.72 -4.75
CA ILE A 80 5.68 -23.54 -3.64
C ILE A 80 6.42 -22.21 -3.80
N ALA A 81 6.91 -21.90 -5.01
CA ALA A 81 7.55 -20.63 -5.29
C ALA A 81 6.62 -19.44 -5.01
N ALA A 82 5.37 -19.52 -5.49
CA ALA A 82 4.35 -18.50 -5.26
C ALA A 82 4.08 -18.26 -3.76
N LEU A 83 3.93 -19.31 -2.97
CA LEU A 83 3.70 -19.21 -1.52
C LEU A 83 4.89 -18.55 -0.81
N LEU A 84 6.12 -18.95 -1.15
CA LEU A 84 7.32 -18.36 -0.56
C LEU A 84 7.46 -16.88 -0.93
N GLU A 85 7.17 -16.53 -2.17
CA GLU A 85 7.24 -15.17 -2.67
C GLU A 85 6.18 -14.24 -2.06
N LEU A 86 4.95 -14.74 -1.87
CA LEU A 86 3.88 -14.00 -1.21
C LEU A 86 4.13 -13.81 0.29
N ALA A 87 4.76 -14.81 0.92
CA ALA A 87 5.12 -14.74 2.33
C ALA A 87 6.35 -13.86 2.59
N ASP A 88 7.16 -13.55 1.58
CA ASP A 88 8.35 -12.72 1.74
C ASP A 88 8.00 -11.24 1.99
N PRO A 89 8.24 -10.71 3.20
CA PRO A 89 7.99 -9.30 3.50
C PRO A 89 8.94 -8.35 2.77
N ALA A 90 10.07 -8.86 2.25
CA ALA A 90 11.09 -8.09 1.54
C ALA A 90 10.90 -8.05 0.02
N GLY A 91 10.03 -8.90 -0.54
CA GLY A 91 9.75 -9.05 -1.98
C GLY A 91 9.07 -7.86 -2.66
N GLY A 92 9.16 -6.66 -2.08
CA GLY A 92 8.59 -5.40 -2.59
C GLY A 92 9.57 -4.57 -3.43
N ARG A 93 10.62 -5.17 -4.01
CA ARG A 93 11.58 -4.47 -4.89
C ARG A 93 11.27 -4.59 -6.39
N GLU A 94 10.22 -5.32 -6.75
CA GLU A 94 9.71 -5.44 -8.12
C GLU A 94 8.55 -4.46 -8.37
N ALA A 95 8.21 -4.23 -9.64
CA ALA A 95 7.22 -3.24 -10.06
C ALA A 95 5.78 -3.56 -9.60
N ALA A 96 5.46 -4.83 -9.33
CA ALA A 96 4.19 -5.28 -8.79
C ALA A 96 4.34 -5.60 -7.28
N GLY A 97 3.41 -5.12 -6.46
CA GLY A 97 3.37 -5.43 -5.03
C GLY A 97 2.88 -6.87 -4.75
N PRO A 98 2.90 -7.27 -3.46
CA PRO A 98 2.51 -8.62 -3.05
C PRO A 98 1.03 -8.94 -3.32
N VAL A 99 0.17 -7.92 -3.38
CA VAL A 99 -1.28 -8.08 -3.61
C VAL A 99 -1.57 -8.32 -5.09
N GLU A 100 -0.87 -7.60 -5.96
CA GLU A 100 -0.95 -7.78 -7.40
C GLU A 100 -0.48 -9.18 -7.80
N ARG A 101 0.57 -9.70 -7.15
CA ARG A 101 1.03 -11.08 -7.35
C ARG A 101 0.03 -12.11 -6.86
N LEU A 102 -0.57 -11.90 -5.68
CA LEU A 102 -1.61 -12.78 -5.16
C LEU A 102 -2.74 -12.92 -6.18
N ALA A 103 -3.22 -11.79 -6.69
CA ALA A 103 -4.28 -11.78 -7.68
C ALA A 103 -3.86 -12.53 -8.96
N ALA A 104 -2.63 -12.32 -9.45
CA ALA A 104 -2.10 -13.04 -10.61
C ALA A 104 -2.06 -14.56 -10.42
N TYR A 105 -1.60 -15.06 -9.27
CA TYR A 105 -1.60 -16.50 -8.97
C TYR A 105 -3.01 -17.06 -8.86
N CYS A 106 -3.93 -16.31 -8.25
CA CYS A 106 -5.33 -16.68 -8.15
C CYS A 106 -6.03 -16.75 -9.52
N LEU A 107 -5.72 -15.83 -10.44
CA LEU A 107 -6.20 -15.87 -11.83
C LEU A 107 -5.68 -17.09 -12.60
N GLY A 108 -4.50 -17.62 -12.22
CA GLY A 108 -3.96 -18.85 -12.79
C GLY A 108 -4.67 -20.13 -12.34
N LEU A 109 -5.60 -20.06 -11.38
CA LEU A 109 -6.35 -21.23 -10.91
C LEU A 109 -7.41 -21.65 -11.93
N PRO A 110 -7.53 -22.96 -12.24
CA PRO A 110 -8.57 -23.44 -13.14
C PRO A 110 -9.98 -23.01 -12.70
N GLY A 111 -10.76 -22.50 -13.65
CA GLY A 111 -12.15 -22.08 -13.43
C GLY A 111 -12.32 -20.63 -12.96
N VAL A 112 -11.25 -19.94 -12.55
CA VAL A 112 -11.29 -18.51 -12.25
C VAL A 112 -11.34 -17.71 -13.56
N GLN A 113 -12.28 -16.77 -13.64
CA GLN A 113 -12.47 -15.89 -14.80
C GLN A 113 -11.95 -14.48 -14.54
N ALA A 114 -12.08 -14.01 -13.29
CA ALA A 114 -11.56 -12.73 -12.84
C ALA A 114 -11.31 -12.77 -11.32
N GLY A 115 -10.58 -11.80 -10.79
CA GLY A 115 -10.37 -11.69 -9.35
C GLY A 115 -10.08 -10.27 -8.89
N GLY A 116 -10.00 -10.12 -7.58
CA GLY A 116 -9.73 -8.83 -6.95
C GLY A 116 -9.31 -9.00 -5.51
N VAL A 117 -8.60 -8.02 -4.96
CA VAL A 117 -8.15 -8.05 -3.57
C VAL A 117 -8.56 -6.76 -2.87
N LEU A 118 -9.27 -6.92 -1.76
CA LEU A 118 -9.64 -5.82 -0.88
C LEU A 118 -8.78 -5.88 0.38
N LEU A 119 -8.02 -4.83 0.67
CA LEU A 119 -7.31 -4.70 1.95
C LEU A 119 -8.17 -3.97 2.99
N ALA A 120 -8.06 -4.37 4.25
CA ALA A 120 -8.92 -3.87 5.33
C ALA A 120 -8.65 -2.41 5.74
N ASP A 121 -7.43 -1.91 5.51
CA ASP A 121 -7.00 -0.54 5.87
C ASP A 121 -7.04 0.42 4.67
N GLU A 122 -7.37 -0.10 3.48
CA GLU A 122 -7.43 0.70 2.25
C GLU A 122 -8.90 0.95 1.86
N ARG A 123 -9.20 2.20 1.50
CA ARG A 123 -10.52 2.57 0.97
C ARG A 123 -10.69 2.22 -0.50
N GLU A 124 -9.61 1.86 -1.18
CA GLU A 124 -9.61 1.50 -2.59
C GLU A 124 -9.19 0.03 -2.71
N PRO A 125 -9.98 -0.83 -3.36
CA PRO A 125 -9.59 -2.21 -3.60
C PRO A 125 -8.47 -2.24 -4.64
N GLN A 126 -7.51 -3.15 -4.47
CA GLN A 126 -6.54 -3.46 -5.51
C GLN A 126 -7.12 -4.54 -6.42
N VAL A 127 -7.49 -4.15 -7.63
CA VAL A 127 -8.20 -5.04 -8.55
C VAL A 127 -7.31 -5.44 -9.70
N MET A 128 -7.32 -6.73 -10.05
CA MET A 128 -6.57 -7.26 -11.18
C MET A 128 -7.46 -8.20 -11.98
N ALA A 129 -7.77 -7.81 -13.21
CA ALA A 129 -8.48 -8.65 -14.15
C ALA A 129 -7.51 -9.50 -15.00
N ALA A 130 -8.01 -10.56 -15.62
CA ALA A 130 -7.30 -11.15 -16.76
C ALA A 130 -7.14 -10.09 -17.86
N ASP A 131 -6.03 -10.17 -18.61
CA ASP A 131 -5.63 -9.20 -19.63
C ASP A 131 -6.80 -8.93 -20.61
N GLY A 132 -7.34 -7.70 -20.58
CA GLY A 132 -8.45 -7.25 -21.42
C GLY A 132 -9.85 -7.22 -20.79
N ASP A 133 -10.01 -7.45 -19.47
CA ASP A 133 -11.32 -7.44 -18.82
C ASP A 133 -11.48 -6.30 -17.78
N ASP A 134 -11.69 -5.06 -18.25
CA ASP A 134 -12.00 -3.85 -17.42
C ASP A 134 -13.20 -4.04 -16.46
N VAL A 135 -13.89 -5.17 -16.56
CA VAL A 135 -15.09 -5.56 -15.82
C VAL A 135 -14.81 -5.93 -14.37
N ALA A 136 -13.68 -6.59 -14.07
CA ALA A 136 -13.35 -7.01 -12.71
C ALA A 136 -13.08 -5.80 -11.80
N GLU A 137 -12.37 -4.80 -12.34
CA GLU A 137 -12.10 -3.51 -11.68
C GLU A 137 -13.40 -2.80 -11.27
N GLY A 138 -14.38 -2.80 -12.17
CA GLY A 138 -15.70 -2.24 -11.88
C GLY A 138 -16.41 -2.96 -10.73
N LEU A 139 -16.31 -4.29 -10.63
CA LEU A 139 -17.05 -5.06 -9.63
C LEU A 139 -16.50 -4.90 -8.21
N GLU A 140 -15.18 -4.92 -8.02
CA GLU A 140 -14.60 -4.68 -6.69
C GLU A 140 -14.85 -3.24 -6.23
N ARG A 141 -14.76 -2.26 -7.13
CA ARG A 141 -15.11 -0.87 -6.82
C ARG A 141 -16.57 -0.77 -6.38
N VAL A 142 -17.48 -1.44 -7.09
CA VAL A 142 -18.90 -1.54 -6.71
C VAL A 142 -19.07 -2.16 -5.31
N GLN A 143 -18.31 -3.18 -4.94
CA GLN A 143 -18.39 -3.76 -3.60
C GLN A 143 -18.00 -2.78 -2.48
N VAL A 144 -17.00 -1.93 -2.75
CA VAL A 144 -16.56 -0.91 -1.81
C VAL A 144 -17.55 0.25 -1.74
N GLU A 145 -17.99 0.76 -2.89
CA GLU A 145 -18.94 1.87 -3.01
C GLU A 145 -20.30 1.55 -2.37
N LEU A 146 -20.79 0.32 -2.58
CA LEU A 146 -22.08 -0.11 -2.08
C LEU A 146 -22.03 -0.71 -0.68
N ASP A 147 -20.83 -0.96 -0.14
CA ASP A 147 -20.64 -1.73 1.10
C ASP A 147 -21.38 -3.09 1.06
N GLU A 148 -21.36 -3.73 -0.10
CA GLU A 148 -22.05 -4.99 -0.37
C GLU A 148 -21.10 -6.00 -1.02
N GLY A 149 -21.24 -7.26 -0.66
CA GLY A 149 -20.75 -8.39 -1.44
C GLY A 149 -19.87 -9.37 -0.66
N PRO A 150 -19.62 -10.56 -1.22
CA PRO A 150 -18.93 -11.64 -0.53
C PRO A 150 -17.51 -11.28 -0.09
N CYS A 151 -16.72 -10.61 -0.94
CA CYS A 151 -15.38 -10.13 -0.60
C CYS A 151 -15.38 -9.17 0.61
N ARG A 152 -16.29 -8.19 0.63
CA ARG A 152 -16.45 -7.24 1.73
C ARG A 152 -16.81 -7.94 3.04
N ASP A 153 -17.74 -8.90 2.98
CA ASP A 153 -18.14 -9.70 4.14
C ASP A 153 -17.02 -10.62 4.64
N ALA A 154 -16.28 -11.26 3.73
CA ALA A 154 -15.12 -12.08 4.09
C ALA A 154 -14.01 -11.24 4.73
N CYS A 155 -13.75 -10.04 4.21
CA CYS A 155 -12.80 -9.09 4.79
C CYS A 155 -13.22 -8.66 6.22
N ARG A 156 -14.51 -8.37 6.44
CA ARG A 156 -15.03 -7.96 7.75
C ARG A 156 -15.07 -9.11 8.77
N THR A 157 -15.51 -10.29 8.37
CA THR A 157 -15.73 -11.43 9.27
C THR A 157 -14.50 -12.31 9.44
N GLY A 158 -13.58 -12.32 8.46
CA GLY A 158 -12.49 -13.27 8.38
C GLY A 158 -12.92 -14.68 8.00
N VAL A 159 -14.17 -14.86 7.53
CA VAL A 159 -14.74 -16.15 7.14
C VAL A 159 -14.85 -16.23 5.62
N GLY A 160 -14.34 -17.30 5.02
CA GLY A 160 -14.45 -17.55 3.59
C GLY A 160 -15.87 -17.91 3.16
N LEU A 161 -16.27 -17.40 1.99
CA LEU A 161 -17.53 -17.71 1.33
C LEU A 161 -17.20 -18.37 -0.01
N THR A 162 -17.44 -19.67 -0.12
CA THR A 162 -16.98 -20.48 -1.27
C THR A 162 -18.13 -20.82 -2.20
N ASP A 163 -17.91 -20.69 -3.51
CA ASP A 163 -18.87 -21.02 -4.57
C ASP A 163 -20.27 -20.44 -4.33
N VAL A 164 -20.33 -19.16 -3.95
CA VAL A 164 -21.57 -18.44 -3.68
C VAL A 164 -22.38 -18.30 -4.96
N PRO A 165 -23.56 -18.93 -5.09
CA PRO A 165 -24.40 -18.81 -6.29
C PRO A 165 -25.10 -17.46 -6.33
N LEU A 166 -24.71 -16.59 -7.28
CA LEU A 166 -25.19 -15.19 -7.35
C LEU A 166 -26.68 -15.09 -7.71
N ARG A 167 -27.26 -16.12 -8.34
CA ARG A 167 -28.69 -16.18 -8.66
C ARG A 167 -29.56 -16.65 -7.49
N HIS A 168 -28.95 -17.18 -6.42
CA HIS A 168 -29.70 -17.74 -5.29
C HIS A 168 -30.43 -16.62 -4.52
N PRO A 169 -31.68 -16.85 -4.07
CA PRO A 169 -32.45 -15.83 -3.34
C PRO A 169 -31.70 -15.22 -2.16
N ASP A 170 -31.02 -16.03 -1.36
CA ASP A 170 -30.25 -15.54 -0.21
C ASP A 170 -29.11 -14.60 -0.60
N ALA A 171 -28.39 -14.90 -1.69
CA ALA A 171 -27.33 -14.03 -2.19
C ALA A 171 -27.89 -12.70 -2.70
N ARG A 172 -29.05 -12.74 -3.39
CA ARG A 172 -29.74 -11.55 -3.89
C ARG A 172 -30.39 -10.72 -2.78
N ALA A 173 -30.78 -11.35 -1.67
CA ALA A 173 -31.28 -10.65 -0.50
C ALA A 173 -30.15 -9.99 0.30
N ARG A 174 -28.99 -10.66 0.41
CA ARG A 174 -27.84 -10.18 1.18
C ARG A 174 -27.02 -9.11 0.44
N TRP A 175 -26.89 -9.24 -0.88
CA TRP A 175 -26.11 -8.34 -1.73
C TRP A 175 -26.89 -7.98 -3.01
N PRO A 176 -28.03 -7.29 -2.89
CA PRO A 176 -28.96 -7.07 -4.00
C PRO A 176 -28.33 -6.35 -5.18
N HIS A 177 -27.54 -5.30 -4.93
CA HIS A 177 -26.98 -4.48 -5.99
C HIS A 177 -25.74 -5.15 -6.59
N PHE A 178 -24.88 -5.71 -5.75
CA PHE A 178 -23.69 -6.42 -6.20
C PHE A 178 -24.04 -7.65 -7.06
N THR A 179 -24.98 -8.49 -6.62
CA THR A 179 -25.37 -9.69 -7.38
C THR A 179 -25.95 -9.33 -8.75
N ALA A 180 -26.72 -8.25 -8.86
CA ALA A 180 -27.22 -7.76 -10.14
C ALA A 180 -26.07 -7.38 -11.08
N HIS A 181 -25.11 -6.57 -10.63
CA HIS A 181 -23.95 -6.17 -11.43
C HIS A 181 -23.10 -7.38 -11.83
N ALA A 182 -22.77 -8.29 -10.90
CA ALA A 182 -21.95 -9.45 -11.20
C ALA A 182 -22.60 -10.39 -12.24
N LEU A 183 -23.93 -10.54 -12.19
CA LEU A 183 -24.70 -11.32 -13.16
C LEU A 183 -24.75 -10.66 -14.55
N GLU A 184 -24.89 -9.33 -14.63
CA GLU A 184 -24.84 -8.57 -15.88
C GLU A 184 -23.49 -8.72 -16.58
N LYS A 185 -22.42 -8.87 -15.78
CA LYS A 185 -21.05 -9.12 -16.25
C LYS A 185 -20.78 -10.58 -16.60
N GLY A 186 -21.75 -11.48 -16.41
CA GLY A 186 -21.68 -12.87 -16.86
C GLY A 186 -21.13 -13.87 -15.84
N TYR A 187 -20.82 -13.44 -14.62
CA TYR A 187 -20.40 -14.35 -13.54
C TYR A 187 -21.63 -14.95 -12.86
N SER A 188 -21.63 -16.28 -12.65
CA SER A 188 -22.75 -16.96 -11.97
C SER A 188 -22.45 -17.32 -10.52
N ALA A 189 -21.17 -17.32 -10.12
CA ALA A 189 -20.74 -17.53 -8.75
C ALA A 189 -19.49 -16.71 -8.39
N THR A 190 -19.23 -16.61 -7.09
CA THR A 190 -17.98 -16.04 -6.57
C THR A 190 -17.48 -16.78 -5.34
N THR A 191 -16.16 -16.81 -5.16
CA THR A 191 -15.48 -17.34 -3.99
C THR A 191 -14.64 -16.24 -3.35
N ALA A 192 -14.99 -15.86 -2.11
CA ALA A 192 -14.29 -14.87 -1.31
C ALA A 192 -13.44 -15.56 -0.23
N LEU A 193 -12.14 -15.29 -0.25
CA LEU A 193 -11.13 -15.93 0.59
C LEU A 193 -10.47 -14.86 1.48
N PRO A 194 -10.60 -14.94 2.82
CA PRO A 194 -10.03 -13.93 3.70
C PRO A 194 -8.49 -13.97 3.66
N VAL A 195 -7.88 -12.78 3.58
CA VAL A 195 -6.45 -12.56 3.82
C VAL A 195 -6.29 -12.25 5.29
N ARG A 196 -5.70 -13.18 6.04
CA ARG A 196 -5.62 -13.09 7.50
C ARG A 196 -4.28 -13.60 8.02
N TYR A 197 -3.89 -13.08 9.18
CA TYR A 197 -2.74 -13.57 9.92
C TYR A 197 -3.10 -13.63 11.41
N ARG A 198 -3.19 -14.86 11.96
CA ARG A 198 -3.75 -15.10 13.31
C ARG A 198 -5.13 -14.45 13.43
N ASP A 199 -5.31 -13.53 14.39
CA ASP A 199 -6.58 -12.81 14.63
C ASP A 199 -6.72 -11.53 13.80
N ARG A 200 -5.71 -11.18 12.98
CA ARG A 200 -5.73 -9.99 12.12
C ARG A 200 -6.42 -10.31 10.81
N ARG A 201 -7.45 -9.54 10.49
CA ARG A 201 -8.11 -9.50 9.18
C ARG A 201 -7.44 -8.41 8.37
N LEU A 202 -6.65 -8.83 7.38
CA LEU A 202 -5.85 -7.91 6.56
C LEU A 202 -6.55 -7.58 5.24
N GLY A 203 -7.50 -8.42 4.82
CA GLY A 203 -8.25 -8.22 3.60
C GLY A 203 -9.06 -9.45 3.19
N ALA A 204 -9.45 -9.50 1.93
CA ALA A 204 -9.98 -10.69 1.26
C ALA A 204 -9.64 -10.67 -0.23
N VAL A 205 -9.58 -11.85 -0.83
CA VAL A 205 -9.50 -12.08 -2.27
C VAL A 205 -10.86 -12.52 -2.77
N ASN A 206 -11.31 -11.97 -3.88
CA ASN A 206 -12.50 -12.39 -4.57
C ASN A 206 -12.11 -13.13 -5.85
N LEU A 207 -12.75 -14.25 -6.12
CA LEU A 207 -12.59 -15.02 -7.35
C LEU A 207 -13.95 -15.11 -8.03
N PHE A 208 -14.08 -14.55 -9.22
CA PHE A 208 -15.28 -14.65 -10.03
C PHE A 208 -15.18 -15.85 -10.96
N HIS A 209 -16.24 -16.65 -11.01
CA HIS A 209 -16.26 -17.90 -11.77
C HIS A 209 -17.69 -18.32 -12.13
N GLN A 210 -17.82 -19.42 -12.86
CA GLN A 210 -19.11 -20.09 -13.03
C GLN A 210 -19.41 -20.99 -11.84
N HIS A 211 -20.68 -21.14 -11.48
CA HIS A 211 -21.08 -21.98 -10.35
C HIS A 211 -20.57 -23.43 -10.53
N GLY A 212 -19.94 -23.98 -9.50
CA GLY A 212 -19.32 -25.31 -9.52
C GLY A 212 -18.02 -25.41 -10.34
N ALA A 213 -17.47 -24.30 -10.86
CA ALA A 213 -16.23 -24.32 -11.65
C ALA A 213 -14.96 -24.52 -10.81
N LEU A 214 -14.97 -24.09 -9.55
CA LEU A 214 -13.87 -24.29 -8.61
C LEU A 214 -14.06 -25.59 -7.84
N SER A 215 -13.10 -26.49 -7.95
CA SER A 215 -13.03 -27.65 -7.06
C SER A 215 -12.56 -27.26 -5.67
N ARG A 216 -12.76 -28.16 -4.71
CA ARG A 216 -12.21 -28.04 -3.36
C ARG A 216 -10.70 -27.81 -3.35
N ARG A 217 -9.97 -28.37 -4.33
CA ARG A 217 -8.53 -28.17 -4.46
C ARG A 217 -8.19 -26.73 -4.82
N GLU A 218 -8.84 -26.14 -5.83
CA GLU A 218 -8.56 -24.74 -6.19
C GLU A 218 -8.90 -23.78 -5.05
N VAL A 219 -10.01 -24.00 -4.34
CA VAL A 219 -10.36 -23.20 -3.15
C VAL A 219 -9.29 -23.31 -2.06
N THR A 220 -8.76 -24.51 -1.82
CA THR A 220 -7.69 -24.74 -0.83
C THR A 220 -6.39 -24.04 -1.24
N VAL A 221 -6.02 -24.13 -2.52
CA VAL A 221 -4.82 -23.44 -3.04
C VAL A 221 -4.99 -21.92 -2.97
N GLY A 222 -6.15 -21.40 -3.37
CA GLY A 222 -6.46 -19.97 -3.26
C GLY A 222 -6.36 -19.48 -1.82
N GLN A 223 -6.88 -20.24 -0.86
CA GLN A 223 -6.77 -19.86 0.55
C GLN A 223 -5.31 -19.91 1.04
N ALA A 224 -4.51 -20.89 0.60
CA ALA A 224 -3.09 -20.96 0.96
C ALA A 224 -2.31 -19.76 0.43
N LEU A 225 -2.60 -19.30 -0.80
CA LEU A 225 -2.03 -18.08 -1.37
C LEU A 225 -2.45 -16.83 -0.56
N ALA A 226 -3.74 -16.73 -0.20
CA ALA A 226 -4.27 -15.66 0.64
C ALA A 226 -3.66 -15.66 2.06
N ASP A 227 -3.39 -16.83 2.63
CA ASP A 227 -2.72 -16.94 3.93
C ASP A 227 -1.24 -16.55 3.83
N ALA A 228 -0.54 -16.97 2.76
CA ALA A 228 0.86 -16.62 2.52
C ALA A 228 1.06 -15.11 2.39
N VAL A 229 0.25 -14.43 1.57
CA VAL A 229 0.32 -12.97 1.45
C VAL A 229 -0.04 -12.28 2.77
N GLY A 230 -0.94 -12.86 3.57
CA GLY A 230 -1.32 -12.37 4.89
C GLY A 230 -0.13 -12.35 5.85
N ILE A 231 0.73 -13.38 5.81
CA ILE A 231 1.98 -13.43 6.58
C ILE A 231 2.90 -12.26 6.19
N GLY A 232 3.16 -12.09 4.89
CA GLY A 232 4.03 -11.05 4.37
C GLY A 232 3.52 -9.64 4.72
N LEU A 233 2.23 -9.38 4.51
CA LEU A 233 1.59 -8.11 4.85
C LEU A 233 1.62 -7.81 6.35
N ALA A 234 1.33 -8.81 7.20
CA ALA A 234 1.38 -8.65 8.65
C ALA A 234 2.78 -8.25 9.12
N TYR A 235 3.80 -8.95 8.62
CA TYR A 235 5.19 -8.69 8.99
C TYR A 235 5.67 -7.31 8.51
N ARG A 236 5.28 -6.89 7.30
CA ARG A 236 5.53 -5.52 6.81
C ARG A 236 4.93 -4.48 7.75
N GLN A 237 3.66 -4.61 8.12
CA GLN A 237 3.00 -3.68 9.04
C GLN A 237 3.73 -3.62 10.41
N ASP A 238 4.16 -4.76 10.94
CA ASP A 238 4.91 -4.83 12.20
C ASP A 238 6.29 -4.14 12.09
N LEU A 239 7.01 -4.38 10.99
CA LEU A 239 8.29 -3.73 10.72
C LEU A 239 8.16 -2.21 10.56
N HIS A 240 7.13 -1.74 9.85
CA HIS A 240 6.84 -0.31 9.72
C HIS A 240 6.56 0.31 11.09
N GLY A 241 5.70 -0.32 11.90
CA GLY A 241 5.41 0.14 13.26
C GLY A 241 6.65 0.19 14.18
N LEU A 242 7.56 -0.80 14.06
CA LEU A 242 8.82 -0.79 14.81
C LEU A 242 9.77 0.32 14.35
N ARG A 243 9.87 0.57 13.04
CA ARG A 243 10.70 1.64 12.47
C ARG A 243 10.22 3.02 12.92
N ASP A 244 8.90 3.25 12.90
CA ASP A 244 8.31 4.52 13.33
C ASP A 244 8.57 4.78 14.81
N ARG A 245 8.34 3.77 15.67
CA ARG A 245 8.62 3.87 17.11
C ARG A 245 10.11 4.10 17.38
N THR A 246 10.98 3.40 16.68
CA THR A 246 12.44 3.58 16.80
C THR A 246 12.85 4.99 16.37
N GLY A 247 12.31 5.51 15.28
CA GLY A 247 12.55 6.87 14.81
C GLY A 247 12.06 7.93 15.80
N GLN A 248 10.89 7.73 16.41
CA GLN A 248 10.38 8.59 17.48
C GLN A 248 11.27 8.59 18.72
N LEU A 249 11.73 7.40 19.16
CA LEU A 249 12.64 7.26 20.29
C LEU A 249 13.99 7.92 20.02
N GLN A 250 14.57 7.71 18.84
CA GLN A 250 15.82 8.35 18.41
C GLN A 250 15.66 9.88 18.40
N THR A 251 14.55 10.38 17.85
CA THR A 251 14.25 11.82 17.84
C THR A 251 14.13 12.38 19.26
N ALA A 252 13.47 11.67 20.17
CA ALA A 252 13.36 12.06 21.57
C ALA A 252 14.70 12.06 22.30
N LEU A 253 15.55 11.04 22.07
CA LEU A 253 16.89 10.96 22.65
C LEU A 253 17.80 12.10 22.17
N VAL A 254 17.84 12.34 20.85
CA VAL A 254 18.60 13.47 20.27
C VAL A 254 18.12 14.80 20.84
N SER A 255 16.80 14.98 20.96
CA SER A 255 16.21 16.17 21.56
C SER A 255 16.63 16.36 23.02
N ARG A 256 16.63 15.28 23.81
CA ARG A 256 17.04 15.32 25.21
C ARG A 256 18.52 15.67 25.35
N VAL A 257 19.41 15.06 24.54
CA VAL A 257 20.85 15.36 24.57
C VAL A 257 21.10 16.84 24.27
N LEU A 258 20.49 17.38 23.21
CA LEU A 258 20.63 18.80 22.87
C LEU A 258 20.13 19.72 23.99
N ILE A 259 18.98 19.38 24.59
CA ILE A 259 18.41 20.16 25.69
C ILE A 259 19.31 20.13 26.93
N GLU A 260 19.83 18.96 27.31
CA GLU A 260 20.73 18.83 28.47
C GLU A 260 22.06 19.56 28.25
N GLN A 261 22.63 19.49 27.05
CA GLN A 261 23.82 20.27 26.68
C GLN A 261 23.57 21.77 26.76
N ALA A 262 22.48 22.25 26.15
CA ALA A 262 22.12 23.67 26.20
C ALA A 262 21.83 24.14 27.63
N LYS A 263 21.20 23.31 28.46
CA LYS A 263 20.94 23.59 29.88
C LYS A 263 22.25 23.80 30.63
N GLY A 264 23.24 22.92 30.43
CA GLY A 264 24.58 23.06 31.03
C GLY A 264 25.32 24.31 30.56
N VAL A 265 25.33 24.56 29.24
CA VAL A 265 25.94 25.76 28.65
C VAL A 265 25.30 27.03 29.20
N LEU A 266 23.97 27.08 29.29
CA LEU A 266 23.25 28.25 29.78
C LEU A 266 23.42 28.47 31.28
N ALA A 267 23.45 27.39 32.06
CA ALA A 267 23.71 27.42 33.51
C ALA A 267 25.08 28.03 33.81
N GLU A 268 26.14 27.58 33.13
CA GLU A 268 27.49 28.14 33.26
C GLU A 268 27.56 29.60 32.78
N ARG A 269 26.96 29.89 31.62
CA ARG A 269 26.99 31.24 31.05
C ARG A 269 26.35 32.27 31.98
N LEU A 270 25.20 31.94 32.57
CA LEU A 270 24.44 32.87 33.42
C LEU A 270 24.76 32.75 34.92
N GLY A 271 25.63 31.81 35.32
CA GLY A 271 25.91 31.54 36.74
C GLY A 271 24.67 31.05 37.51
N ARG A 272 23.83 30.24 36.87
CA ARG A 272 22.56 29.74 37.42
C ARG A 272 22.55 28.23 37.54
N THR A 273 21.61 27.71 38.30
CA THR A 273 21.39 26.26 38.37
C THR A 273 20.85 25.72 37.04
N PRO A 274 21.07 24.42 36.72
CA PRO A 274 20.47 23.79 35.56
C PRO A 274 18.94 23.92 35.48
N ASP A 275 18.25 23.87 36.63
CA ASP A 275 16.78 23.99 36.67
C ASP A 275 16.30 25.40 36.30
N GLU A 276 16.99 26.44 36.78
CA GLU A 276 16.71 27.83 36.39
C GLU A 276 16.99 28.08 34.91
N ALA A 277 18.08 27.53 34.38
CA ALA A 277 18.42 27.57 32.96
C ALA A 277 17.34 26.89 32.10
N PHE A 278 16.90 25.70 32.50
CA PHE A 278 15.83 24.99 31.80
C PHE A 278 14.50 25.75 31.85
N ALA A 279 14.16 26.36 32.99
CA ALA A 279 12.98 27.21 33.12
C ALA A 279 13.05 28.44 32.18
N LEU A 280 14.22 29.07 32.05
CA LEU A 280 14.46 30.15 31.09
C LEU A 280 14.27 29.69 29.64
N MET A 281 14.89 28.57 29.26
CA MET A 281 14.75 28.00 27.91
C MET A 281 13.27 27.75 27.57
N ARG A 282 12.50 27.16 28.49
CA ARG A 282 11.05 26.91 28.30
C ARG A 282 10.24 28.19 28.17
N ARG A 283 10.51 29.20 29.03
CA ARG A 283 9.83 30.50 28.94
C ARG A 283 10.09 31.16 27.60
N TYR A 284 11.34 31.18 27.16
CA TYR A 284 11.72 31.76 25.87
C TYR A 284 11.05 31.03 24.70
N ALA A 285 11.12 29.69 24.68
CA ALA A 285 10.49 28.87 23.65
C ALA A 285 8.98 29.17 23.52
N ARG A 286 8.27 29.26 24.65
CA ARG A 286 6.84 29.58 24.68
C ARG A 286 6.54 31.00 24.21
N ALA A 287 7.28 31.99 24.70
CA ALA A 287 7.09 33.39 24.34
C ALA A 287 7.32 33.65 22.84
N HIS A 288 8.14 32.84 22.18
CA HIS A 288 8.50 32.99 20.77
C HIS A 288 7.91 31.90 19.87
N GLN A 289 7.03 31.05 20.40
CA GLN A 289 6.42 29.92 19.67
C GLN A 289 7.44 29.00 18.96
N THR A 290 8.63 28.82 19.56
CA THR A 290 9.68 27.98 18.97
C THR A 290 9.78 26.65 19.68
N LYS A 291 10.28 25.64 18.97
CA LYS A 291 10.59 24.33 19.57
C LYS A 291 11.75 24.50 20.56
N LEU A 292 11.63 23.89 21.74
CA LEU A 292 12.67 23.93 22.78
C LEU A 292 14.03 23.41 22.28
N THR A 293 14.03 22.43 21.37
CA THR A 293 15.23 21.91 20.70
C THR A 293 15.91 22.94 19.80
N GLU A 294 15.16 23.88 19.23
CA GLU A 294 15.70 24.98 18.44
C GLU A 294 16.34 26.04 19.34
N VAL A 295 15.71 26.34 20.47
CA VAL A 295 16.31 27.18 21.53
C VAL A 295 17.62 26.56 22.02
N ALA A 296 17.61 25.24 22.27
CA ALA A 296 18.80 24.50 22.69
C ALA A 296 19.93 24.60 21.65
N ARG A 297 19.62 24.40 20.36
CA ARG A 297 20.58 24.58 19.26
C ARG A 297 21.18 25.98 19.25
N ARG A 298 20.35 27.02 19.32
CA ARG A 298 20.80 28.43 19.36
C ARG A 298 21.69 28.73 20.56
N ILE A 299 21.46 28.10 21.72
CA ILE A 299 22.33 28.25 22.89
C ILE A 299 23.69 27.59 22.64
N ILE A 300 23.70 26.37 22.10
CA ILE A 300 24.92 25.60 21.85
C ILE A 300 25.80 26.26 20.78
N THR A 301 25.21 26.70 19.67
CA THR A 301 25.94 27.28 18.52
C THR A 301 26.14 28.80 18.63
N GLY A 302 25.32 29.48 19.44
CA GLY A 302 25.38 30.93 19.59
C GLY A 302 26.60 31.39 20.40
N PRO A 303 27.25 32.51 20.00
CA PRO A 303 28.31 33.13 20.79
C PRO A 303 27.83 33.45 22.21
N ALA A 304 28.72 33.35 23.21
CA ALA A 304 28.36 33.60 24.61
C ALA A 304 27.87 35.04 24.87
N ASP A 305 28.26 35.97 23.97
CA ASP A 305 28.05 37.41 24.11
C ASP A 305 26.96 37.95 23.17
N SER A 306 26.27 37.09 22.41
CA SER A 306 25.21 37.52 21.50
C SER A 306 23.97 36.62 21.54
N GLY A 307 22.81 37.23 21.28
CA GLY A 307 21.52 36.56 21.31
C GLY A 307 20.76 36.71 22.63
N PRO A 308 19.59 36.06 22.77
CA PRO A 308 18.63 36.30 23.85
C PRO A 308 19.10 35.88 25.25
N PHE A 309 20.28 35.25 25.34
CA PHE A 309 20.87 34.73 26.58
C PHE A 309 22.32 35.16 26.76
N ALA A 310 22.73 36.28 26.17
CA ALA A 310 24.08 36.81 26.31
C ALA A 310 24.44 37.07 27.78
N ARG A 311 25.71 36.89 28.14
CA ARG A 311 26.21 37.31 29.46
C ARG A 311 25.94 38.80 29.65
N ALA A 312 25.32 39.17 30.77
CA ALA A 312 25.30 40.57 31.18
C ALA A 312 26.76 41.02 31.36
N GLY A 313 27.18 42.02 30.57
CA GLY A 313 28.55 42.53 30.63
C GLY A 313 28.90 42.88 32.07
N ARG A 314 30.02 42.34 32.56
CA ARG A 314 30.64 42.80 33.80
C ARG A 314 31.16 44.21 33.53
N GLY A 315 30.35 45.21 33.87
CA GLY A 315 30.79 46.58 34.10
C GLY A 315 31.43 46.69 35.48
#